data_AF-A0AAE3I4M1-F1
#
_entry.id   AF-A0AAE3I4M1-F1
#
_cell.length_a   1.000
_cell.length_b   1.000
_cell.length_c   1.000
_cell.angle_alpha   90.00
_cell.angle_beta   90.00
_cell.angle_gamma   90.00
#
_symmetry.space_group_name_H-M   'P 1'
#
loop_
_entity.id
_entity.type
_entity.pdbx_description
1 polymer ?
#
loop_
_entity_poly.entity_id
_entity_poly.type
_entity_poly.pdbx_seq_one_letter_code
_entity_poly.pdbx_strand_id
1 'polypeptide(L)'
;MRDWRLQATAKVAQDAILPGGGFAPAGTDITAASMSILKKSNVLLTVHVPNATALFFNIAHRTFVEARSLFDKHELGRHTKNRREFFMPEADAMAYMELMLEAVITAHTGIEAYANEAVPGGYVYTYWDKRTKKDVSLNREEIERRLTLCQKLGDVLPKAYSVPVPKGKSAWHGYQQLKHIRDRIMHMKAIDRKPTGPDIESVWDTLFRLDSPLLLARPIVEHFAGRIDPKPGWFGRLPA
;
A
#
# COMPACT_ATOMS: atom_id res chain seq x y z
N MET A 1 -20.68 -12.64 -2.76
CA MET A 1 -20.16 -11.30 -2.36
C MET A 1 -19.14 -10.88 -3.40
N ARG A 2 -19.19 -9.64 -3.93
CA ARG A 2 -18.23 -9.16 -4.94
C ARG A 2 -16.87 -8.89 -4.28
N ASP A 3 -15.79 -9.26 -4.97
CA ASP A 3 -14.41 -9.08 -4.47
C ASP A 3 -14.16 -7.60 -4.19
N TRP A 4 -13.61 -7.31 -3.02
CA TRP A 4 -13.39 -5.95 -2.53
C TRP A 4 -12.19 -5.26 -3.15
N ARG A 5 -11.35 -6.03 -3.84
CA ARG A 5 -10.11 -5.56 -4.48
C ARG A 5 -10.35 -5.09 -5.92
N LEU A 6 -11.61 -4.99 -6.36
CA LEU A 6 -11.95 -4.48 -7.69
C LEU A 6 -11.92 -2.96 -7.74
N GLN A 7 -11.50 -2.42 -8.89
CA GLN A 7 -11.63 -0.99 -9.19
C GLN A 7 -13.10 -0.67 -9.51
N ALA A 8 -13.83 -0.21 -8.51
CA ALA A 8 -15.14 0.40 -8.71
C ALA A 8 -14.96 1.84 -9.18
N THR A 9 -15.62 2.22 -10.28
CA THR A 9 -15.52 3.56 -10.87
C THR A 9 -16.72 4.43 -10.54
N ALA A 10 -17.89 3.82 -10.36
CA ALA A 10 -19.13 4.50 -9.98
C ALA A 10 -20.16 3.51 -9.44
N LYS A 11 -21.24 4.05 -8.88
CA LYS A 11 -22.47 3.30 -8.61
C LYS A 11 -23.59 3.85 -9.48
N VAL A 12 -24.46 2.96 -9.93
CA VAL A 12 -25.69 3.33 -10.62
C VAL A 12 -26.56 4.15 -9.66
N ALA A 13 -26.91 5.39 -10.01
CA ALA A 13 -27.60 6.30 -9.08
C ALA A 13 -29.10 5.97 -8.92
N GLN A 14 -29.72 5.44 -9.98
CA GLN A 14 -31.12 5.05 -10.05
C GLN A 14 -31.24 3.83 -10.95
N ASP A 15 -32.28 3.03 -10.76
CA ASP A 15 -32.58 1.88 -11.62
C ASP A 15 -32.46 2.26 -13.10
N ALA A 16 -31.62 1.52 -13.82
CA ALA A 16 -31.26 1.85 -15.18
C ALA A 16 -31.21 0.59 -16.06
N ILE A 17 -31.57 0.75 -17.33
CA ILE A 17 -31.30 -0.26 -18.35
C ILE A 17 -29.94 0.10 -18.97
N LEU A 18 -28.97 -0.79 -18.80
CA LEU A 18 -27.64 -0.65 -19.36
C LEU A 18 -27.66 -0.82 -20.89
N PRO A 19 -26.68 -0.22 -21.60
CA PRO A 19 -26.47 -0.53 -23.02
C PRO A 19 -26.36 -2.05 -23.22
N GLY A 20 -27.24 -2.62 -24.04
CA GLY A 20 -27.39 -4.08 -24.20
C GLY A 20 -28.61 -4.69 -23.51
N GLY A 21 -29.47 -3.88 -22.89
CA GLY A 21 -30.77 -4.31 -22.38
C GLY A 21 -30.76 -4.93 -20.97
N GLY A 22 -29.60 -4.98 -20.31
CA GLY A 22 -29.48 -5.48 -18.95
C GLY A 22 -30.02 -4.49 -17.92
N PHE A 23 -30.86 -4.94 -16.98
CA PHE A 23 -31.32 -4.11 -15.87
C PHE A 23 -30.26 -4.02 -14.77
N ALA A 24 -29.97 -2.81 -14.31
CA ALA A 24 -29.09 -2.53 -13.18
C ALA A 24 -29.84 -1.69 -12.14
N PRO A 25 -30.14 -2.25 -10.95
CA PRO A 25 -30.78 -1.47 -9.89
C PRO A 25 -29.83 -0.39 -9.34
N ALA A 26 -30.41 0.62 -8.72
CA ALA A 26 -29.70 1.65 -7.98
C ALA A 26 -28.72 1.02 -6.98
N GLY A 27 -27.52 1.59 -6.87
CA GLY A 27 -26.43 1.10 -6.03
C GLY A 27 -25.54 0.02 -6.65
N THR A 28 -25.87 -0.48 -7.85
CA THR A 28 -25.05 -1.44 -8.60
C THR A 28 -23.67 -0.85 -8.90
N ASP A 29 -22.60 -1.59 -8.56
CA ASP A 29 -21.22 -1.19 -8.84
C ASP A 29 -20.89 -1.28 -10.34
N ILE A 30 -20.47 -0.15 -10.91
CA ILE A 30 -19.84 -0.07 -12.22
C ILE A 30 -18.34 -0.30 -12.04
N THR A 31 -17.81 -1.31 -12.74
CA THR A 31 -16.40 -1.69 -12.66
C THR A 31 -15.76 -1.59 -14.03
N ALA A 32 -14.54 -1.09 -14.07
CA ALA A 32 -13.73 -1.17 -15.28
C ALA A 32 -13.35 -2.63 -15.58
N ALA A 33 -13.27 -2.96 -16.87
CA ALA A 33 -12.75 -4.23 -17.36
C ALA A 33 -11.56 -3.98 -18.29
N SER A 34 -10.54 -4.82 -18.17
CA SER A 34 -9.43 -4.89 -19.11
C SER A 34 -9.62 -6.07 -20.04
N MET A 35 -9.34 -5.87 -21.32
CA MET A 35 -9.42 -6.88 -22.35
C MET A 35 -8.04 -7.07 -22.96
N SER A 36 -7.59 -8.30 -23.11
CA SER A 36 -6.29 -8.63 -23.69
C SER A 36 -6.37 -9.89 -24.53
N ILE A 37 -5.74 -9.88 -25.70
CA ILE A 37 -5.67 -11.06 -26.57
C ILE A 37 -4.42 -11.86 -26.22
N LEU A 38 -4.61 -13.07 -25.72
CA LEU A 38 -3.54 -14.02 -25.44
C LEU A 38 -3.05 -14.61 -26.77
N LYS A 39 -2.07 -13.95 -27.39
CA LYS A 39 -1.61 -14.22 -28.77
C LYS A 39 -1.32 -15.69 -29.07
N LYS A 40 -0.76 -16.44 -28.12
CA LYS A 40 -0.42 -17.87 -28.31
C LYS A 40 -1.63 -18.79 -28.40
N SER A 41 -2.68 -18.52 -27.63
CA SER A 41 -3.91 -19.34 -27.58
C SER A 41 -5.08 -18.73 -28.35
N ASN A 42 -4.91 -17.53 -28.89
CA ASN A 42 -5.95 -16.72 -29.53
C ASN A 42 -7.21 -16.54 -28.66
N VAL A 43 -7.02 -16.43 -27.34
CA VAL A 43 -8.11 -16.22 -26.39
C VAL A 43 -8.23 -14.74 -26.06
N LEU A 44 -9.44 -14.20 -26.19
CA LEU A 44 -9.80 -12.90 -25.63
C LEU A 44 -10.05 -13.06 -24.12
N LEU A 45 -9.10 -12.59 -23.32
CA LEU A 45 -9.21 -12.55 -21.89
C LEU A 45 -9.84 -11.23 -21.46
N THR A 46 -10.99 -11.31 -20.78
CA THR A 46 -11.63 -10.16 -20.12
C THR A 46 -11.55 -10.36 -18.62
N VAL A 47 -10.94 -9.40 -17.92
CA VAL A 47 -10.84 -9.39 -16.45
C VAL A 47 -11.29 -8.05 -15.91
N HIS A 48 -11.90 -8.05 -14.73
CA HIS A 48 -12.15 -6.80 -14.02
C HIS A 48 -10.83 -6.15 -13.63
N VAL A 49 -10.75 -4.82 -13.79
CA VAL A 49 -9.58 -4.06 -13.38
C VAL A 49 -9.51 -4.11 -11.85
N PRO A 50 -8.40 -4.58 -11.26
CA PRO A 50 -8.24 -4.55 -9.83
C PRO A 50 -7.87 -3.13 -9.35
N ASN A 51 -8.19 -2.82 -8.10
CA ASN A 51 -7.70 -1.63 -7.41
C ASN A 51 -6.28 -1.92 -6.89
N ALA A 52 -5.32 -1.10 -7.28
CA ALA A 52 -3.91 -1.36 -6.98
C ALA A 52 -3.64 -1.24 -5.48
N THR A 53 -4.21 -0.22 -4.82
CA THR A 53 -4.12 -0.04 -3.36
C THR A 53 -4.59 -1.29 -2.60
N ALA A 54 -5.78 -1.79 -2.92
CA ALA A 54 -6.39 -2.96 -2.29
C ALA A 54 -5.59 -4.24 -2.55
N LEU A 55 -5.09 -4.43 -3.77
CA LEU A 55 -4.23 -5.57 -4.10
C LEU A 55 -2.95 -5.58 -3.26
N PHE A 56 -2.21 -4.47 -3.25
CA PHE A 56 -0.94 -4.40 -2.56
C PHE A 56 -1.09 -4.56 -1.05
N PHE A 57 -2.12 -3.96 -0.45
CA PHE A 57 -2.39 -4.18 0.96
C PHE A 57 -2.84 -5.62 1.26
N ASN A 58 -3.62 -6.26 0.39
CA ASN A 58 -3.97 -7.66 0.57
C ASN A 58 -2.75 -8.59 0.47
N ILE A 59 -1.81 -8.30 -0.45
CA ILE A 59 -0.55 -9.05 -0.55
C ILE A 59 0.25 -8.88 0.74
N ALA A 60 0.44 -7.63 1.19
CA ALA A 60 1.19 -7.34 2.41
C ALA A 60 0.62 -8.05 3.64
N HIS A 61 -0.71 -8.10 3.78
CA HIS A 61 -1.35 -8.84 4.85
C HIS A 61 -1.07 -10.34 4.76
N ARG A 62 -1.32 -10.95 3.59
CA ARG A 62 -1.21 -12.39 3.40
C ARG A 62 0.21 -12.86 3.67
N THR A 63 1.21 -12.17 3.13
CA THR A 63 2.62 -12.54 3.32
C THR A 63 3.07 -12.33 4.75
N PHE A 64 2.59 -11.28 5.43
CA PHE A 64 2.86 -11.10 6.86
C PHE A 64 2.23 -12.22 7.71
N VAL A 65 0.97 -12.61 7.45
CA VAL A 65 0.31 -13.71 8.16
C VAL A 65 1.07 -15.02 7.96
N GLU A 66 1.55 -15.28 6.74
CA GLU A 66 2.35 -16.46 6.45
C GLU A 66 3.72 -16.42 7.16
N ALA A 67 4.41 -15.27 7.17
CA ALA A 67 5.64 -15.07 7.93
C ALA A 67 5.40 -15.30 9.43
N ARG A 68 4.29 -14.80 9.95
CA ARG A 68 3.90 -14.97 11.35
C ARG A 68 3.64 -16.43 11.68
N SER A 69 3.05 -17.21 10.76
CA SER A 69 2.84 -18.64 10.97
C SER A 69 4.16 -19.41 11.16
N LEU A 70 5.24 -19.02 10.49
CA LEU A 70 6.58 -19.59 10.69
C LEU A 70 7.14 -19.21 12.07
N PHE A 71 6.90 -17.97 12.50
CA PHE A 71 7.31 -17.49 13.82
C PHE A 71 6.60 -18.25 14.96
N ASP A 72 5.30 -18.50 14.78
CA ASP A 72 4.46 -19.19 15.76
C ASP A 72 4.71 -20.71 15.75
N LYS A 73 5.00 -21.32 14.58
CA LYS A 73 5.46 -22.72 14.44
C LYS A 73 6.65 -23.04 15.37
N HIS A 74 7.53 -22.06 15.58
CA HIS A 74 8.73 -22.19 16.43
C HIS A 74 8.56 -21.57 17.84
N GLU A 75 7.33 -21.19 18.20
CA GLU A 75 7.00 -20.53 19.47
C GLU A 75 7.87 -19.29 19.76
N LEU A 76 8.29 -18.53 18.74
CA LEU A 76 9.22 -17.42 18.91
C LEU A 76 8.56 -16.17 19.50
N GLY A 77 7.23 -16.06 19.43
CA GLY A 77 6.46 -15.00 20.09
C GLY A 77 6.20 -15.26 21.57
N ARG A 78 6.54 -16.44 22.09
CA ARG A 78 6.21 -16.84 23.46
C ARG A 78 7.13 -16.14 24.46
N HIS A 79 6.54 -15.31 25.33
CA HIS A 79 7.29 -14.71 26.42
C HIS A 79 7.78 -15.77 27.41
N THR A 80 9.08 -15.74 27.73
CA THR A 80 9.72 -16.62 28.71
C THR A 80 10.55 -15.81 29.69
N LYS A 81 10.72 -16.29 30.93
CA LYS A 81 11.46 -15.56 31.99
C LYS A 81 12.95 -15.42 31.69
N ASN A 82 13.54 -16.40 31.00
CA ASN A 82 14.96 -16.46 30.69
C ASN A 82 15.17 -16.31 29.19
N ARG A 83 16.29 -15.72 28.78
CA ARG A 83 16.70 -15.69 27.38
C ARG A 83 16.85 -17.11 26.86
N ARG A 84 16.12 -17.43 25.79
CA ARG A 84 16.19 -18.71 25.10
C ARG A 84 17.02 -18.53 23.83
N GLU A 85 18.05 -19.34 23.66
CA GLU A 85 18.77 -19.43 22.40
C GLU A 85 18.01 -20.35 21.46
N PHE A 86 17.83 -19.91 20.21
CA PHE A 86 17.14 -20.68 19.19
C PHE A 86 17.81 -20.45 17.85
N PHE A 87 18.05 -21.55 17.14
CA PHE A 87 18.55 -21.53 15.77
C PHE A 87 17.42 -21.97 14.86
N MET A 88 16.88 -21.03 14.07
CA MET A 88 15.81 -21.33 13.13
C MET A 88 16.35 -22.20 11.99
N PRO A 89 15.62 -23.27 11.58
CA PRO A 89 15.98 -24.04 10.40
C PRO A 89 16.15 -23.12 9.17
N GLU A 90 17.19 -23.35 8.38
CA GLU A 90 17.57 -22.46 7.27
C GLU A 90 16.41 -22.19 6.31
N ALA A 91 15.67 -23.22 5.91
CA ALA A 91 14.52 -23.09 5.01
C ALA A 91 13.43 -22.17 5.58
N ASP A 92 13.12 -22.31 6.87
CA ASP A 92 12.10 -21.46 7.53
C ASP A 92 12.62 -20.03 7.71
N ALA A 93 13.93 -19.85 7.98
CA ALA A 93 14.54 -18.54 8.11
C ALA A 93 14.53 -17.77 6.79
N MET A 94 14.89 -18.42 5.68
CA MET A 94 14.86 -17.80 4.35
C MET A 94 13.43 -17.46 3.93
N ALA A 95 12.49 -18.40 4.10
CA ALA A 95 11.08 -18.16 3.80
C ALA A 95 10.51 -16.99 4.61
N TYR A 96 10.80 -16.91 5.91
CA TYR A 96 10.36 -15.79 6.75
C TYR A 96 10.88 -14.46 6.22
N MET A 97 12.17 -14.39 5.87
CA MET A 97 12.76 -13.16 5.33
C MET A 97 12.13 -12.75 4.01
N GLU A 98 11.95 -13.67 3.07
CA GLU A 98 11.31 -13.41 1.78
C GLU A 98 9.88 -12.85 1.97
N LEU A 99 9.09 -13.48 2.84
CA LEU A 99 7.72 -13.06 3.14
C LEU A 99 7.67 -11.68 3.80
N MET A 100 8.59 -11.38 4.74
CA MET A 100 8.66 -10.06 5.40
C MET A 100 9.14 -8.96 4.45
N LEU A 101 10.11 -9.25 3.58
CA LEU A 101 10.54 -8.34 2.52
C LEU A 101 9.37 -8.00 1.60
N GLU A 102 8.63 -9.01 1.14
CA GLU A 102 7.44 -8.82 0.31
C GLU A 102 6.37 -8.00 1.06
N ALA A 103 6.11 -8.31 2.33
CA ALA A 103 5.12 -7.59 3.14
C ALA A 103 5.45 -6.09 3.25
N VAL A 104 6.70 -5.73 3.55
CA VAL A 104 7.13 -4.34 3.68
C VAL A 104 7.06 -3.61 2.34
N ILE A 105 7.62 -4.20 1.28
CA ILE A 105 7.65 -3.58 -0.05
C ILE A 105 6.22 -3.35 -0.55
N THR A 106 5.35 -4.35 -0.45
CA THR A 106 3.98 -4.25 -0.94
C THR A 106 3.12 -3.32 -0.09
N ALA A 107 3.31 -3.27 1.24
CA ALA A 107 2.64 -2.27 2.07
C ALA A 107 3.02 -0.84 1.64
N HIS A 108 4.31 -0.56 1.43
CA HIS A 108 4.75 0.75 0.95
C HIS A 108 4.20 1.06 -0.45
N THR A 109 4.22 0.09 -1.36
CA THR A 109 3.67 0.25 -2.72
C THR A 109 2.16 0.49 -2.69
N GLY A 110 1.43 -0.11 -1.73
CA GLY A 110 0.01 0.18 -1.50
C GLY A 110 -0.24 1.65 -1.14
N ILE A 111 0.61 2.27 -0.32
CA ILE A 111 0.53 3.73 -0.03
C ILE A 111 0.81 4.55 -1.29
N GLU A 112 1.75 4.10 -2.13
CA GLU A 112 2.08 4.79 -3.37
C GLU A 112 0.93 4.75 -4.39
N ALA A 113 0.34 3.57 -4.58
CA ALA A 113 -0.86 3.39 -5.38
C ALA A 113 -2.01 4.26 -4.83
N TYR A 114 -2.22 4.25 -3.52
CA TYR A 114 -3.22 5.08 -2.86
C TYR A 114 -3.03 6.55 -3.14
N ALA A 115 -1.81 7.06 -2.98
CA ALA A 115 -1.52 8.48 -3.16
C ALA A 115 -1.76 8.94 -4.60
N ASN A 116 -1.53 8.07 -5.60
CA ASN A 116 -1.83 8.36 -7.00
C ASN A 116 -3.33 8.31 -7.28
N GLU A 117 -4.02 7.27 -6.79
CA GLU A 117 -5.47 7.12 -6.94
C GLU A 117 -6.23 8.28 -6.28
N ALA A 118 -5.77 8.71 -5.10
CA ALA A 118 -6.39 9.74 -4.28
C ALA A 118 -6.22 11.17 -4.81
N VAL A 119 -5.44 11.44 -5.86
CA VAL A 119 -5.47 12.78 -6.48
C VAL A 119 -6.81 12.96 -7.21
N PRO A 120 -7.62 14.00 -6.94
CA PRO A 120 -8.90 14.16 -7.63
C PRO A 120 -8.74 14.38 -9.15
N GLY A 121 -9.71 13.90 -9.94
CA GLY A 121 -9.78 14.16 -11.37
C GLY A 121 -9.96 15.65 -11.63
N GLY A 122 -9.05 16.27 -12.37
CA GLY A 122 -9.05 17.71 -12.64
C GLY A 122 -8.34 18.58 -11.59
N TYR A 123 -7.78 17.99 -10.53
CA TYR A 123 -6.97 18.75 -9.57
C TYR A 123 -5.68 19.27 -10.22
N VAL A 124 -5.38 20.55 -9.99
CA VAL A 124 -4.13 21.20 -10.38
C VAL A 124 -3.39 21.62 -9.12
N TYR A 125 -2.17 21.13 -8.97
CA TYR A 125 -1.31 21.47 -7.84
C TYR A 125 -0.36 22.60 -8.24
N THR A 126 -0.51 23.76 -7.62
CA THR A 126 0.38 24.91 -7.83
C THR A 126 1.30 25.10 -6.62
N TYR A 127 2.58 25.34 -6.89
CA TYR A 127 3.58 25.68 -5.87
C TYR A 127 4.68 26.57 -6.43
N TRP A 128 5.30 27.35 -5.55
CA TRP A 128 6.48 28.13 -5.87
C TRP A 128 7.73 27.24 -5.93
N ASP A 129 8.34 27.11 -7.10
CA ASP A 129 9.61 26.41 -7.26
C ASP A 129 10.78 27.36 -6.94
N LYS A 130 11.47 27.07 -5.83
CA LYS A 130 12.62 27.85 -5.37
C LYS A 130 13.80 27.82 -6.36
N ARG A 131 13.95 26.75 -7.16
CA ARG A 131 15.06 26.60 -8.11
C ARG A 131 14.86 27.46 -9.34
N THR A 132 13.64 27.47 -9.88
CA THR A 132 13.29 28.24 -11.08
C THR A 132 12.75 29.64 -10.77
N LYS A 133 12.45 29.92 -9.48
CA LYS A 133 11.84 31.18 -9.00
C LYS A 133 10.56 31.53 -9.75
N LYS A 134 9.70 30.53 -9.96
CA LYS A 134 8.42 30.66 -10.68
C LYS A 134 7.36 29.78 -10.04
N ASP A 135 6.10 30.14 -10.26
CA ASP A 135 4.99 29.25 -9.98
C ASP A 135 4.94 28.12 -11.00
N VAL A 136 4.86 26.89 -10.47
CA VAL A 136 4.73 25.67 -11.26
C VAL A 136 3.36 25.09 -10.96
N SER A 137 2.55 24.89 -12.00
CA SER A 137 1.26 24.20 -11.94
C SER A 137 1.40 22.82 -12.55
N LEU A 138 1.01 21.79 -11.81
CA LEU A 138 1.06 20.40 -12.24
C LEU A 138 -0.36 19.85 -12.33
N ASN A 139 -0.72 19.25 -13.46
CA ASN A 139 -1.94 18.47 -13.57
C ASN A 139 -1.79 17.09 -12.88
N ARG A 140 -2.86 16.29 -12.85
CA ARG A 140 -2.85 14.96 -12.23
C ARG A 140 -1.72 14.05 -12.74
N GLU A 141 -1.55 13.92 -14.05
CA GLU A 141 -0.53 13.05 -14.64
C GLU A 141 0.89 13.51 -14.29
N GLU A 142 1.11 14.82 -14.25
CA GLU A 142 2.38 15.40 -13.84
C GLU A 142 2.65 15.22 -12.34
N ILE A 143 1.63 15.33 -11.49
CA ILE A 143 1.72 15.01 -10.06
C ILE A 143 2.17 13.56 -9.89
N GLU A 144 1.51 12.63 -10.59
CA GLU A 144 1.79 11.20 -10.52
C GLU A 144 3.26 10.90 -10.91
N ARG A 145 3.77 11.53 -11.97
CA ARG A 145 5.12 11.27 -12.51
C ARG A 145 6.25 12.05 -11.84
N ARG A 146 6.01 13.29 -11.41
CA ARG A 146 7.09 14.24 -11.03
C ARG A 146 7.23 14.41 -9.52
N LEU A 147 6.17 14.19 -8.75
CA LEU A 147 6.21 14.39 -7.30
C LEU A 147 6.50 13.08 -6.58
N THR A 148 7.36 13.16 -5.57
CA THR A 148 7.63 12.03 -4.67
C THR A 148 6.40 11.70 -3.84
N LEU A 149 6.33 10.45 -3.34
CA LEU A 149 5.27 10.04 -2.42
C LEU A 149 5.17 10.95 -1.18
N CYS A 150 6.31 11.37 -0.62
CA CYS A 150 6.38 12.26 0.53
C CYS A 150 5.72 13.63 0.23
N GLN A 151 5.95 14.19 -0.97
CA GLN A 151 5.30 15.43 -1.41
C GLN A 151 3.80 15.23 -1.65
N LYS A 152 3.40 14.10 -2.25
CA LYS A 152 1.98 13.77 -2.47
C LYS A 152 1.22 13.73 -1.14
N LEU A 153 1.70 12.95 -0.17
CA LEU A 153 1.07 12.81 1.15
C LEU A 153 1.22 14.06 2.01
N GLY A 154 2.33 14.79 1.90
CA GLY A 154 2.67 15.91 2.76
C GLY A 154 2.06 17.24 2.33
N ASP A 155 1.89 17.45 1.02
CA ASP A 155 1.63 18.76 0.46
C ASP A 155 0.48 18.74 -0.57
N VAL A 156 0.39 17.73 -1.44
CA VAL A 156 -0.65 17.65 -2.48
C VAL A 156 -2.00 17.26 -1.89
N LEU A 157 -2.11 16.06 -1.32
CA LEU A 157 -3.39 15.54 -0.80
C LEU A 157 -3.98 16.42 0.31
N PRO A 158 -3.19 16.97 1.26
CA PRO A 158 -3.72 17.91 2.24
C PRO A 158 -4.41 19.12 1.61
N LYS A 159 -3.83 19.70 0.56
CA LYS A 159 -4.44 20.83 -0.17
C LYS A 159 -5.62 20.38 -1.01
N ALA A 160 -5.52 19.25 -1.70
CA ALA A 160 -6.59 18.73 -2.56
C ALA A 160 -7.89 18.46 -1.79
N TYR A 161 -7.78 17.97 -0.54
CA TYR A 161 -8.92 17.65 0.30
C TYR A 161 -9.20 18.68 1.41
N SER A 162 -8.43 19.77 1.47
CA SER A 162 -8.51 20.77 2.56
C SER A 162 -8.42 20.16 3.96
N VAL A 163 -7.45 19.27 4.18
CA VAL A 163 -7.27 18.52 5.43
C VAL A 163 -5.98 18.92 6.13
N PRO A 164 -5.89 18.77 7.46
CA PRO A 164 -4.65 19.05 8.17
C PRO A 164 -3.49 18.23 7.61
N VAL A 165 -2.33 18.86 7.47
CA VAL A 165 -1.10 18.16 7.07
C VAL A 165 -0.79 17.03 8.06
N PRO A 166 -0.45 15.81 7.60
CA PRO A 166 -0.16 14.69 8.49
C PRO A 166 1.23 14.79 9.15
N LYS A 167 2.17 15.56 8.57
CA LYS A 167 3.54 15.73 9.08
C LYS A 167 3.54 16.07 10.58
N GLY A 168 4.36 15.34 11.35
CA GLY A 168 4.45 15.50 12.81
C GLY A 168 3.40 14.74 13.62
N LYS A 169 2.45 14.04 12.98
CA LYS A 169 1.43 13.21 13.65
C LYS A 169 1.79 11.72 13.57
N SER A 170 1.12 10.90 14.38
CA SER A 170 1.27 9.43 14.38
C SER A 170 1.14 8.82 12.99
N ALA A 171 0.16 9.29 12.20
CA ALA A 171 -0.04 8.84 10.83
C ALA A 171 1.20 9.02 9.93
N TRP A 172 1.90 10.15 10.08
CA TRP A 172 3.13 10.40 9.35
C TRP A 172 4.30 9.57 9.88
N HIS A 173 4.35 9.34 11.19
CA HIS A 173 5.42 8.54 11.80
C HIS A 173 5.39 7.08 11.29
N GLY A 174 4.22 6.45 11.24
CA GLY A 174 4.08 5.09 10.68
C GLY A 174 4.52 5.02 9.22
N TYR A 175 4.09 5.98 8.39
CA TYR A 175 4.56 6.10 7.01
C TYR A 175 6.10 6.25 6.91
N GLN A 176 6.69 7.13 7.72
CA GLN A 176 8.15 7.36 7.70
C GLN A 176 8.93 6.12 8.13
N GLN A 177 8.46 5.40 9.15
CA GLN A 177 9.05 4.13 9.57
C GLN A 177 8.99 3.10 8.44
N LEU A 178 7.81 2.88 7.84
CA LEU A 178 7.67 1.92 6.74
C LEU A 178 8.55 2.29 5.54
N LYS A 179 8.60 3.57 5.18
CA LYS A 179 9.48 4.08 4.13
C LYS A 179 10.95 3.82 4.46
N HIS A 180 11.37 4.08 5.71
CA HIS A 180 12.75 3.87 6.13
C HIS A 180 13.16 2.40 6.00
N ILE A 181 12.32 1.48 6.47
CA ILE A 181 12.57 0.03 6.37
C ILE A 181 12.64 -0.39 4.91
N ARG A 182 11.67 0.03 4.08
CA ARG A 182 11.67 -0.24 2.64
C ARG A 182 12.94 0.28 1.97
N ASP A 183 13.36 1.51 2.26
CA ASP A 183 14.56 2.09 1.65
C ASP A 183 15.82 1.33 2.08
N ARG A 184 15.88 0.87 3.34
CA ARG A 184 16.97 0.03 3.84
C ARG A 184 17.02 -1.33 3.13
N ILE A 185 15.86 -1.94 2.85
CA ILE A 185 15.74 -3.17 2.05
C ILE A 185 16.29 -2.94 0.63
N MET A 186 15.87 -1.86 -0.04
CA MET A 186 16.29 -1.58 -1.42
C MET A 186 17.76 -1.15 -1.54
N HIS A 187 18.30 -0.56 -0.48
CA HIS A 187 19.65 0.01 -0.45
C HIS A 187 20.49 -0.61 0.66
N MET A 188 20.45 -1.94 0.79
CA MET A 188 21.20 -2.68 1.82
C MET A 188 22.68 -2.28 1.83
N LYS A 189 23.17 -1.98 3.03
CA LYS A 189 24.55 -1.54 3.29
C LYS A 189 25.43 -2.74 3.66
N ALA A 190 26.72 -2.48 3.86
CA ALA A 190 27.67 -3.52 4.27
C ALA A 190 27.29 -4.17 5.62
N ILE A 191 26.66 -3.42 6.53
CA ILE A 191 26.21 -3.93 7.84
C ILE A 191 25.13 -5.01 7.71
N ASP A 192 24.34 -4.97 6.65
CA ASP A 192 23.26 -5.93 6.39
C ASP A 192 23.80 -7.21 5.70
N ARG A 193 25.10 -7.27 5.37
CA ARG A 193 25.74 -8.39 4.65
C ARG A 193 26.87 -9.05 5.43
N LYS A 194 27.04 -8.70 6.71
CA LYS A 194 28.08 -9.25 7.58
C LYS A 194 27.44 -9.94 8.79
N PRO A 195 28.16 -10.86 9.46
CA PRO A 195 27.73 -11.37 10.74
C PRO A 195 27.48 -10.20 11.71
N THR A 196 26.35 -10.22 12.40
CA THR A 196 25.96 -9.20 13.37
C THR A 196 25.60 -9.85 14.70
N GLY A 197 25.90 -9.15 15.80
CA GLY A 197 25.49 -9.53 17.15
C GLY A 197 24.21 -8.80 17.57
N PRO A 198 23.68 -9.08 18.77
CA PRO A 198 22.42 -8.53 19.26
C PRO A 198 22.40 -7.00 19.41
N ASP A 199 23.58 -6.37 19.52
CA ASP A 199 23.73 -4.93 19.69
C ASP A 199 23.84 -4.17 18.35
N ILE A 200 23.84 -4.89 17.23
CA ILE A 200 23.96 -4.32 15.89
C ILE A 200 22.61 -4.47 15.18
N GLU A 201 21.92 -3.35 15.00
CA GLU A 201 20.66 -3.31 14.26
C GLU A 201 20.94 -3.47 12.75
N SER A 202 20.79 -4.68 12.22
CA SER A 202 20.76 -4.98 10.78
C SER A 202 19.31 -4.87 10.24
N VAL A 203 19.14 -4.81 8.91
CA VAL A 203 17.79 -4.87 8.31
C VAL A 203 17.06 -6.15 8.73
N TRP A 204 17.80 -7.25 8.90
CA TRP A 204 17.29 -8.54 9.32
C TRP A 204 16.77 -8.52 10.76
N ASP A 205 17.50 -7.86 11.67
CA ASP A 205 17.02 -7.63 13.05
C ASP A 205 15.76 -6.77 13.06
N THR A 206 15.74 -5.69 12.26
CA THR A 206 14.53 -4.87 12.10
C THR A 206 13.34 -5.70 11.62
N LEU A 207 13.51 -6.58 10.63
CA LEU A 207 12.44 -7.41 10.08
C LEU A 207 11.89 -8.42 11.10
N PHE A 208 12.75 -9.07 11.89
CA PHE A 208 12.30 -10.01 12.94
C PHE A 208 11.51 -9.34 14.08
N ARG A 209 11.75 -8.05 14.32
CA ARG A 209 11.06 -7.27 15.37
C ARG A 209 9.84 -6.52 14.85
N LEU A 210 9.63 -6.51 13.52
CA LEU A 210 8.58 -5.72 12.89
C LEU A 210 7.23 -6.41 13.06
N ASP A 211 6.27 -5.68 13.63
CA ASP A 211 4.85 -6.04 13.57
C ASP A 211 4.31 -5.89 12.14
N SER A 212 3.01 -6.16 11.91
CA SER A 212 2.40 -6.06 10.58
C SER A 212 2.74 -4.72 9.89
N PRO A 213 3.38 -4.74 8.70
CA PRO A 213 3.68 -3.53 7.94
C PRO A 213 2.43 -2.71 7.60
N LEU A 214 1.25 -3.35 7.56
CA LEU A 214 -0.02 -2.65 7.38
C LEU A 214 -0.40 -1.75 8.56
N LEU A 215 0.02 -2.08 9.78
CA LEU A 215 -0.20 -1.21 10.94
C LEU A 215 0.54 0.12 10.80
N LEU A 216 1.69 0.11 10.11
CA LEU A 216 2.43 1.33 9.78
C LEU A 216 1.79 2.11 8.62
N ALA A 217 1.22 1.40 7.64
CA ALA A 217 0.62 2.00 6.45
C ALA A 217 -0.79 2.58 6.68
N ARG A 218 -1.63 1.88 7.45
CA ARG A 218 -3.04 2.20 7.62
C ARG A 218 -3.31 3.63 8.12
N PRO A 219 -2.61 4.14 9.15
CA PRO A 219 -2.88 5.47 9.68
C PRO A 219 -2.79 6.61 8.65
N ILE A 220 -1.83 6.54 7.72
CA ILE A 220 -1.70 7.58 6.68
C ILE A 220 -2.81 7.48 5.63
N VAL A 221 -3.27 6.27 5.32
CA VAL A 221 -4.40 6.05 4.41
C VAL A 221 -5.69 6.55 5.04
N GLU A 222 -5.95 6.19 6.29
CA GLU A 222 -7.15 6.60 7.04
C GLU A 222 -7.27 8.11 7.20
N HIS A 223 -6.14 8.80 7.40
CA HIS A 223 -6.08 10.26 7.48
C HIS A 223 -6.73 10.95 6.28
N PHE A 224 -6.63 10.35 5.08
CA PHE A 224 -7.21 10.90 3.85
C PHE A 224 -8.52 10.21 3.46
N ALA A 225 -8.56 8.87 3.46
CA ALA A 225 -9.70 8.08 2.97
C ALA A 225 -10.99 8.35 3.75
N GLY A 226 -10.91 8.73 5.03
CA GLY A 226 -12.07 9.15 5.81
C GLY A 226 -12.77 10.42 5.29
N ARG A 227 -12.09 11.20 4.43
CA ARG A 227 -12.56 12.50 3.91
C ARG A 227 -12.76 12.51 2.39
N ILE A 228 -12.47 11.39 1.72
CA ILE A 228 -12.79 11.20 0.29
C ILE A 228 -14.27 10.81 0.20
N ASP A 229 -15.01 11.51 -0.65
CA ASP A 229 -16.40 11.21 -0.98
C ASP A 229 -16.56 10.99 -2.49
N PRO A 230 -17.03 9.81 -2.94
CA PRO A 230 -17.37 8.63 -2.14
C PRO A 230 -16.14 7.92 -1.57
N LYS A 231 -16.28 7.31 -0.39
CA LYS A 231 -15.22 6.49 0.20
C LYS A 231 -14.85 5.34 -0.73
N PRO A 232 -13.56 5.02 -0.88
CA PRO A 232 -13.15 3.85 -1.67
C PRO A 232 -13.79 2.57 -1.13
N GLY A 233 -14.37 1.75 -2.02
CA GLY A 233 -15.10 0.54 -1.61
C GLY A 233 -14.27 -0.50 -0.87
N TRP A 234 -12.94 -0.47 -1.06
CA TRP A 234 -11.99 -1.34 -0.35
C TRP A 234 -11.66 -0.85 1.07
N PHE A 235 -11.89 0.43 1.39
CA PHE A 235 -11.40 1.04 2.63
C PHE A 235 -11.92 0.35 3.89
N GLY A 236 -13.22 0.06 3.95
CA GLY A 236 -13.84 -0.66 5.06
C GLY A 236 -13.54 -2.17 5.11
N ARG A 237 -12.76 -2.70 4.16
CA ARG A 237 -12.43 -4.13 4.05
C ARG A 237 -10.92 -4.39 4.09
N LEU A 238 -10.12 -3.37 4.41
CA LEU A 238 -8.70 -3.55 4.60
C LEU A 238 -8.43 -4.57 5.72
N PRO A 239 -7.58 -5.58 5.47
CA PRO A 239 -7.23 -6.56 6.49
C PRO A 239 -6.63 -5.88 7.72
N ALA A 240 -7.03 -6.36 8.91
CA ALA A 240 -6.55 -5.88 10.20
C ALA A 240 -5.05 -6.07 10.39
#